data_AF-A0A1G7GYI2-F1
#
_entry.id   AF-A0A1G7GYI2-F1
#
_cell.length_a   1.000
_cell.length_b   1.000
_cell.length_c   1.000
_cell.angle_alpha   90.00
_cell.angle_beta   90.00
_cell.angle_gamma   90.00
#
_symmetry.space_group_name_H-M   'P 1'
#
loop_
_entity.id
_entity.type
_entity.pdbx_description
1 polymer ?
#
loop_
_entity_poly.entity_id
_entity_poly.type
_entity_poly.pdbx_seq_one_letter_code
_entity_poly.pdbx_strand_id
1 'polypeptide(L)'
;MPRPKIAARLAESYPGLGFLAVLLLTDDLRLAGWTGAMLALALMLWLGWRGRRPDTIALGLNLFTLLCAPLVETLHLLGHGAQGRLLLDHLRPALLVTVALTGAALTLLTPSGFVGRAGAGSRRGSLALLLLALVAALLLARPPVAELPLNAAAALLGLFLARRWIARRAVGAPA
;
A
#
# COMPACT_ATOMS: atom_id res chain seq x y z
N MET A 1 -5.68 15.13 19.95
CA MET A 1 -5.35 15.05 18.50
C MET A 1 -6.64 14.97 17.70
N PRO A 2 -6.90 15.88 16.75
CA PRO A 2 -8.14 15.86 15.97
C PRO A 2 -8.18 14.59 15.10
N ARG A 3 -9.26 13.82 15.20
CA ARG A 3 -9.49 12.64 14.35
C ARG A 3 -9.39 13.07 12.87
N PRO A 4 -8.62 12.38 12.02
CA PRO A 4 -8.75 12.61 10.58
C PRO A 4 -10.21 12.35 10.22
N LYS A 5 -10.92 13.40 9.78
CA LYS A 5 -12.30 13.31 9.30
C LYS A 5 -12.32 12.23 8.22
N ILE A 6 -13.34 11.38 8.20
CA ILE A 6 -13.51 10.24 7.29
C ILE A 6 -13.15 10.61 5.83
N ALA A 7 -13.46 11.84 5.42
CA ALA A 7 -13.05 12.44 4.14
C ALA A 7 -11.56 12.31 3.79
N ALA A 8 -10.64 12.49 4.75
CA ALA A 8 -9.21 12.34 4.48
C ALA A 8 -8.81 10.89 4.19
N ARG A 9 -9.44 9.93 4.88
CA ARG A 9 -9.22 8.50 4.62
C ARG A 9 -9.80 8.06 3.29
N LEU A 10 -10.94 8.62 2.90
CA LEU A 10 -11.55 8.38 1.59
C LEU A 10 -10.69 8.99 0.47
N ALA A 11 -10.10 10.16 0.69
CA ALA A 11 -9.21 10.80 -0.27
C ALA A 11 -7.96 9.96 -0.57
N GLU A 12 -7.46 9.22 0.42
CA GLU A 12 -6.32 8.31 0.24
C GLU A 12 -6.64 7.09 -0.65
N SER A 13 -7.91 6.80 -0.90
CA SER A 13 -8.36 5.78 -1.85
C SER A 13 -8.56 6.31 -3.27
N TYR A 14 -8.55 7.64 -3.49
CA TYR A 14 -8.85 8.22 -4.80
C TYR A 14 -7.91 7.76 -5.92
N PRO A 15 -6.59 7.61 -5.73
CA PRO A 15 -5.72 7.13 -6.80
C PRO A 15 -6.12 5.73 -7.29
N GLY A 16 -6.44 4.83 -6.37
CA GLY A 16 -6.92 3.49 -6.70
C GLY A 16 -8.31 3.48 -7.35
N LEU A 17 -9.23 4.34 -6.88
CA LEU A 17 -10.54 4.48 -7.49
C LEU A 17 -10.49 5.09 -8.89
N GLY A 18 -9.62 6.07 -9.10
CA GLY A 18 -9.40 6.68 -10.42
C GLY A 18 -8.80 5.69 -11.41
N PHE A 19 -7.79 4.92 -10.98
CA PHE A 19 -7.27 3.79 -11.75
C PHE A 19 -8.39 2.84 -12.16
N LEU A 20 -9.20 2.38 -11.20
CA LEU A 20 -10.27 1.41 -11.45
C LEU A 20 -11.35 1.97 -12.37
N ALA A 21 -11.77 3.22 -12.16
CA ALA A 21 -12.79 3.87 -12.98
C ALA A 21 -12.35 3.97 -14.44
N VAL A 22 -11.11 4.41 -14.69
CA VAL A 22 -10.56 4.47 -16.04
C VAL A 22 -10.48 3.08 -16.67
N LEU A 23 -9.95 2.10 -15.92
CA LEU A 23 -9.84 0.73 -16.42
C LEU A 23 -11.21 0.16 -16.82
N LEU A 24 -12.23 0.34 -15.99
CA LEU A 24 -13.58 -0.15 -16.27
C LEU A 24 -14.25 0.57 -17.46
N LEU A 25 -13.93 1.85 -17.69
CA LEU A 25 -14.55 2.64 -18.75
C LEU A 25 -13.85 2.48 -20.11
N THR A 26 -12.56 2.19 -20.12
CA THR A 26 -11.73 2.23 -21.34
C THR A 26 -11.08 0.89 -21.70
N ASP A 27 -10.99 -0.04 -20.75
CA ASP A 27 -10.20 -1.28 -20.84
C ASP A 27 -8.70 -1.06 -21.17
N ASP A 28 -8.21 0.19 -21.07
CA ASP A 28 -6.82 0.56 -21.32
C ASP A 28 -6.03 0.57 -20.01
N LEU A 29 -5.26 -0.50 -19.79
CA LEU A 29 -4.41 -0.65 -18.60
C LEU A 29 -3.33 0.42 -18.49
N ARG A 30 -2.78 0.89 -19.61
CA ARG A 30 -1.71 1.91 -19.62
C ARG A 30 -2.28 3.26 -19.21
N LEU A 31 -3.42 3.66 -19.77
CA LEU A 31 -4.10 4.90 -19.44
C LEU A 31 -4.60 4.89 -17.98
N ALA A 32 -5.16 3.77 -17.52
CA ALA A 32 -5.53 3.57 -16.12
C ALA A 32 -4.32 3.70 -15.19
N GLY A 33 -3.20 3.03 -15.52
CA GLY A 33 -1.96 3.08 -14.75
C GLY A 33 -1.42 4.49 -14.56
N TRP A 34 -1.32 5.27 -15.64
CA TRP A 34 -0.86 6.66 -15.59
C TRP A 34 -1.82 7.58 -14.83
N THR A 35 -3.14 7.38 -14.99
CA THR A 35 -4.13 8.16 -14.24
C THR A 35 -4.00 7.91 -12.75
N GLY A 36 -3.90 6.64 -12.35
CA GLY A 36 -3.64 6.26 -10.95
C GLY A 36 -2.35 6.89 -10.42
N ALA A 37 -1.26 6.84 -11.20
CA ALA A 37 0.03 7.40 -10.81
C ALA A 37 -0.03 8.93 -10.62
N MET A 38 -0.65 9.65 -11.55
CA MET A 38 -0.81 11.11 -11.45
C MET A 38 -1.69 11.51 -10.26
N LEU A 39 -2.77 10.77 -10.00
CA LEU A 39 -3.60 10.99 -8.82
C LEU A 39 -2.85 10.71 -7.51
N ALA A 40 -2.04 9.65 -7.47
CA ALA A 40 -1.20 9.32 -6.32
C ALA A 40 -0.17 10.43 -6.05
N LEU A 41 0.47 10.94 -7.11
CA LEU A 41 1.39 12.07 -7.01
C LEU A 41 0.69 13.31 -6.46
N ALA A 42 -0.44 13.69 -7.05
CA ALA A 42 -1.22 14.86 -6.63
C ALA A 42 -1.66 14.75 -5.15
N LEU A 43 -2.13 13.57 -4.73
CA LEU A 43 -2.50 13.30 -3.34
C LEU A 43 -1.30 13.45 -2.40
N MET A 44 -0.14 12.86 -2.74
CA MET A 44 1.06 12.95 -1.92
C MET A 44 1.56 14.39 -1.77
N LEU A 45 1.58 15.15 -2.87
CA LEU A 45 1.93 16.57 -2.87
C LEU A 45 0.95 17.38 -2.01
N TRP A 46 -0.36 17.12 -2.14
CA TRP A 46 -1.39 17.79 -1.35
C TRP A 46 -1.27 17.48 0.16
N LEU A 47 -1.01 16.22 0.52
CA LEU A 47 -0.79 15.83 1.92
C LEU A 47 0.48 16.49 2.48
N GLY A 48 1.57 16.51 1.70
CA GLY A 48 2.81 17.18 2.05
C GLY A 48 2.63 18.67 2.27
N TRP A 49 1.96 19.36 1.33
CA TRP A 49 1.66 20.79 1.43
C TRP A 49 0.79 21.12 2.66
N ARG A 50 -0.15 20.25 3.03
CA ARG A 50 -0.98 20.42 4.23
C ARG A 50 -0.33 19.92 5.53
N GLY A 51 0.91 19.44 5.48
CA GLY A 51 1.60 18.85 6.64
C GLY A 51 0.87 17.65 7.25
N ARG A 52 0.06 16.94 6.45
CA ARG A 52 -0.75 15.80 6.91
C ARG A 52 0.02 14.50 6.72
N ARG A 53 -0.02 13.65 7.75
CA ARG A 53 0.55 12.30 7.67
C ARG A 53 -0.47 11.34 7.07
N PRO A 54 -0.16 10.67 5.95
CA PRO A 54 -1.02 9.63 5.39
C PRO A 54 -1.15 8.45 6.34
N ASP A 55 -2.18 7.65 6.12
CA ASP A 55 -2.26 6.32 6.68
C ASP A 55 -1.08 5.46 6.22
N THR A 56 -0.39 4.79 7.15
CA THR A 56 0.86 4.07 6.84
C THR A 56 0.70 2.97 5.79
N ILE A 57 -0.45 2.31 5.73
CA ILE A 57 -0.74 1.27 4.73
C ILE A 57 -1.12 1.93 3.41
N ALA A 58 -1.96 2.96 3.44
CA ALA A 58 -2.36 3.68 2.23
C ALA A 58 -1.18 4.43 1.59
N LEU A 59 -0.19 4.86 2.38
CA LEU A 59 1.06 5.40 1.85
C LEU A 59 1.77 4.38 0.98
N GLY A 60 1.91 3.14 1.45
CA GLY A 60 2.53 2.06 0.67
C GLY A 60 1.75 1.71 -0.59
N LEU A 61 0.42 1.68 -0.51
CA LEU A 61 -0.45 1.50 -1.67
C LEU A 61 -0.27 2.62 -2.69
N ASN A 62 -0.31 3.89 -2.25
CA ASN A 62 -0.17 5.03 -3.14
C ASN A 62 1.26 5.14 -3.72
N LEU A 63 2.30 4.73 -2.99
CA LEU A 63 3.66 4.60 -3.53
C LEU A 63 3.71 3.54 -4.63
N PHE A 64 3.09 2.39 -4.42
CA PHE A 64 3.00 1.37 -5.46
C PHE A 64 2.27 1.91 -6.70
N THR A 65 1.11 2.52 -6.52
CA THR A 65 0.33 3.11 -7.62
C THR A 65 1.12 4.19 -8.37
N LEU A 66 1.87 5.02 -7.66
CA LEU A 66 2.73 6.05 -8.25
C LEU A 66 3.86 5.47 -9.10
N LEU A 67 4.50 4.40 -8.62
CA LEU A 67 5.74 3.88 -9.21
C LEU A 67 5.49 2.79 -10.27
N CYS A 68 4.41 2.02 -10.16
CA CYS A 68 4.23 0.82 -10.97
C CYS A 68 4.13 1.15 -12.47
N ALA A 69 3.30 2.11 -12.88
CA ALA A 69 3.14 2.44 -14.29
C ALA A 69 4.42 3.04 -14.91
N PRO A 70 5.09 4.05 -14.30
CA PRO A 70 6.37 4.54 -14.79
C PRO A 70 7.45 3.44 -14.85
N LEU A 71 7.50 2.54 -13.87
CA LEU A 71 8.47 1.45 -13.84
C LEU A 71 8.25 0.46 -15.00
N VAL A 72 7.01 0.05 -15.25
CA VAL A 72 6.68 -0.84 -16.37
C VAL A 72 7.01 -0.18 -17.71
N GLU A 73 6.65 1.10 -17.88
CA GLU A 73 6.92 1.86 -19.10
C GLU A 73 8.44 2.02 -19.33
N THR A 74 9.21 2.39 -18.30
CA THR A 74 10.66 2.54 -18.40
C THR A 74 11.37 1.23 -18.71
N LEU A 75 10.96 0.11 -18.10
CA LEU A 75 11.47 -1.22 -18.45
C LEU A 75 11.19 -1.55 -19.92
N HIS A 76 10.01 -1.19 -20.44
CA HIS A 76 9.68 -1.41 -21.84
C HIS A 76 10.58 -0.57 -22.76
N LEU A 77 10.75 0.72 -22.48
CA LEU A 77 11.59 1.64 -23.26
C LEU A 77 13.08 1.25 -23.27
N LEU A 78 13.57 0.64 -22.18
CA LEU A 78 14.94 0.14 -22.08
C LEU A 78 15.15 -1.24 -22.74
N GLY A 79 14.13 -1.80 -23.41
CA GLY A 79 14.20 -3.13 -24.04
C GLY A 79 14.02 -4.30 -23.07
N HIS A 80 13.71 -4.03 -21.80
CA HIS A 80 13.45 -5.02 -20.74
C HIS A 80 11.95 -5.37 -20.62
N GLY A 81 11.27 -5.53 -21.76
CA GLY A 81 9.83 -5.84 -21.79
C GLY A 81 9.46 -7.18 -21.15
N ALA A 82 10.40 -8.14 -21.05
CA ALA A 82 10.18 -9.39 -20.33
C ALA A 82 10.04 -9.15 -18.81
N GLN A 83 10.91 -8.30 -18.24
CA GLN A 83 10.87 -7.90 -16.85
C GLN A 83 9.60 -7.09 -16.53
N GLY A 84 9.18 -6.21 -17.45
CA GLY A 84 7.90 -5.50 -17.34
C GLY A 84 6.70 -6.44 -17.28
N ARG A 85 6.68 -7.49 -18.11
CA ARG A 85 5.63 -8.54 -18.07
C ARG A 85 5.66 -9.34 -16.77
N LEU A 86 6.83 -9.76 -16.30
CA LEU A 86 6.97 -10.45 -15.02
C LEU A 86 6.41 -9.62 -13.86
N LEU A 87 6.64 -8.30 -13.86
CA LEU A 87 6.08 -7.39 -12.86
C LEU A 87 4.55 -7.33 -12.94
N LEU A 88 3.98 -7.29 -14.14
CA LEU A 88 2.53 -7.31 -14.37
C LEU A 88 1.90 -8.62 -13.87
N ASP A 89 2.53 -9.76 -14.13
CA ASP A 89 2.08 -11.07 -13.67
C ASP A 89 2.07 -11.19 -12.13
N HIS A 90 2.93 -10.41 -11.47
CA HIS A 90 3.14 -10.39 -10.02
C HIS A 90 2.67 -9.08 -9.36
N LEU A 91 1.72 -8.35 -9.94
CA LEU A 91 1.20 -7.09 -9.38
C LEU A 91 0.69 -7.24 -7.94
N ARG A 92 -0.05 -8.33 -7.67
CA ARG A 92 -0.66 -8.60 -6.36
C ARG A 92 0.38 -8.76 -5.24
N PRO A 93 1.38 -9.64 -5.36
CA PRO A 93 2.44 -9.73 -4.36
C PRO A 93 3.35 -8.48 -4.35
N ALA A 94 3.64 -7.87 -5.50
CA ALA A 94 4.48 -6.66 -5.59
C ALA A 94 3.88 -5.47 -4.80
N LEU A 95 2.55 -5.32 -4.82
CA LEU A 95 1.84 -4.35 -4.01
C LEU A 95 2.09 -4.56 -2.52
N LEU A 96 1.92 -5.79 -2.02
CA LEU A 96 2.13 -6.11 -0.61
C LEU A 96 3.60 -5.95 -0.18
N VAL A 97 4.54 -6.29 -1.07
CA VAL A 97 5.97 -6.02 -0.86
C VAL A 97 6.21 -4.53 -0.74
N THR A 98 5.61 -3.70 -1.58
CA THR A 98 5.76 -2.24 -1.51
C THR A 98 5.20 -1.68 -0.20
N VAL A 99 4.04 -2.18 0.25
CA VAL A 99 3.47 -1.85 1.57
C VAL A 99 4.41 -2.28 2.69
N ALA A 100 5.00 -3.46 2.62
CA ALA A 100 5.97 -3.93 3.61
C ALA A 100 7.24 -3.07 3.62
N LEU A 101 7.83 -2.76 2.47
CA LEU A 101 9.02 -1.89 2.38
C LEU A 101 8.74 -0.50 2.95
N THR A 102 7.57 0.07 2.64
CA THR A 102 7.12 1.34 3.21
C THR A 102 7.00 1.25 4.73
N GLY A 103 6.39 0.18 5.24
CA GLY A 103 6.30 -0.09 6.67
C GLY A 103 7.67 -0.24 7.33
N ALA A 104 8.63 -0.88 6.66
CA ALA A 104 9.99 -1.09 7.17
C ALA A 104 10.72 0.25 7.28
N ALA A 105 10.66 1.07 6.22
CA ALA A 105 11.18 2.43 6.23
C ALA A 105 10.56 3.24 7.39
N LEU A 106 9.23 3.23 7.54
CA LEU A 106 8.57 3.94 8.66
C LEU A 106 9.00 3.41 10.03
N THR A 107 9.23 2.10 10.17
CA THR A 107 9.67 1.47 11.42
C THR A 107 11.09 1.83 11.81
N LEU A 108 11.97 2.05 10.82
CA LEU A 108 13.34 2.47 11.04
C LEU A 108 13.45 3.99 11.25
N LEU A 109 12.67 4.77 10.52
CA LEU A 109 12.80 6.23 10.45
C LEU A 109 11.90 6.98 11.42
N THR A 110 10.85 6.35 11.97
CA THR A 110 9.88 7.04 12.83
C THR A 110 9.58 6.26 14.12
N PRO A 111 9.40 6.95 15.26
CA PRO A 111 9.03 6.31 16.53
C PRO A 111 7.61 5.72 16.50
N SER A 112 6.77 6.15 15.56
CA SER A 112 5.43 5.61 15.33
C SER A 112 5.41 4.29 14.54
N GLY A 113 6.48 4.01 13.80
CA GLY A 113 6.63 2.84 12.94
C GLY A 113 5.50 2.61 11.94
N PHE A 114 5.43 1.38 11.42
CA PHE A 114 4.36 0.96 10.52
C PHE A 114 2.98 0.97 11.21
N VAL A 115 2.95 0.81 12.54
CA VAL A 115 1.72 0.89 13.36
C VAL A 115 1.08 2.29 13.28
N GLY A 116 1.86 3.35 13.05
CA GLY A 116 1.37 4.72 12.97
C GLY A 116 1.07 5.37 14.33
N ARG A 117 1.54 4.77 15.43
CA ARG A 117 1.43 5.30 16.80
C ARG A 117 2.70 5.00 17.60
N ALA A 118 3.22 6.02 18.28
CA ALA A 118 4.32 5.83 19.23
C ALA A 118 3.78 5.21 20.53
N GLY A 119 4.56 4.30 21.13
CA GLY A 119 4.18 3.63 22.37
C GLY A 119 4.99 2.37 22.64
N ALA A 120 4.92 1.86 23.87
CA ALA A 120 5.52 0.59 24.25
C ALA A 120 4.98 -0.53 23.35
N GLY A 121 5.87 -1.26 22.68
CA GLY A 121 5.49 -2.32 21.73
C GLY A 121 5.18 -1.86 20.30
N SER A 122 5.29 -0.57 19.97
CA SER A 122 5.08 -0.08 18.58
C SER A 122 6.04 -0.73 17.57
N ARG A 123 7.31 -0.94 17.96
CA ARG A 123 8.30 -1.63 17.11
C ARG A 123 7.96 -3.10 16.89
N ARG A 124 7.60 -3.84 17.96
CA ARG A 124 7.16 -5.24 17.86
C ARG A 124 5.90 -5.37 17.00
N GLY A 125 4.93 -4.49 17.21
CA GLY A 125 3.72 -4.42 16.40
C GLY A 125 3.99 -4.12 14.93
N SER A 126 4.96 -3.24 14.65
CA SER A 126 5.36 -2.92 13.28
C SER A 126 6.02 -4.11 12.60
N LEU A 127 6.92 -4.81 13.30
CA LEU A 127 7.54 -6.05 12.79
C LEU A 127 6.50 -7.14 12.51
N ALA A 128 5.50 -7.31 13.38
CA ALA A 128 4.41 -8.26 13.14
C ALA A 128 3.59 -7.92 11.89
N LEU A 129 3.31 -6.63 11.64
CA LEU A 129 2.64 -6.18 10.43
C LEU A 129 3.48 -6.39 9.17
N LEU A 130 4.80 -6.19 9.28
CA LEU A 130 5.74 -6.46 8.19
C LEU A 130 5.76 -7.94 7.82
N LEU A 131 5.90 -8.80 8.82
CA LEU A 131 5.83 -10.25 8.62
C LEU A 131 4.50 -10.66 8.00
N LEU A 132 3.38 -10.11 8.48
CA LEU A 132 2.06 -10.39 7.92
C LEU A 132 1.96 -9.98 6.45
N ALA A 133 2.46 -8.79 6.09
CA ALA A 133 2.46 -8.30 4.72
C ALA A 133 3.33 -9.17 3.79
N LEU A 134 4.52 -9.58 4.26
CA LEU A 134 5.43 -10.44 3.51
C LEU A 134 4.88 -11.86 3.33
N VAL A 135 4.30 -12.45 4.38
CA VAL A 135 3.64 -13.75 4.29
C VAL A 135 2.48 -13.70 3.31
N ALA A 136 1.63 -12.66 3.38
CA ALA A 136 0.55 -12.49 2.41
C ALA A 136 1.08 -12.30 0.98
N ALA A 137 2.19 -11.59 0.78
CA ALA A 137 2.84 -11.47 -0.52
C ALA A 137 3.32 -12.83 -1.04
N LEU A 138 3.97 -13.64 -0.20
CA LEU A 138 4.42 -14.98 -0.57
C LEU A 138 3.26 -15.91 -0.94
N LEU A 139 2.15 -15.83 -0.20
CA LEU A 139 0.94 -16.59 -0.51
C LEU A 139 0.33 -16.17 -1.85
N LEU A 140 0.28 -14.86 -2.14
CA LEU A 140 -0.24 -14.33 -3.40
C LEU A 140 0.71 -14.46 -4.60
N ALA A 141 1.99 -14.77 -4.36
CA ALA A 141 2.95 -15.07 -5.41
C ALA A 141 2.80 -16.50 -5.95
N ARG A 142 2.09 -17.37 -5.24
CA ARG A 142 1.75 -18.71 -5.74
C ARG A 142 0.50 -18.65 -6.61
N PRO A 143 0.37 -19.54 -7.61
CA PRO A 143 -0.83 -19.60 -8.44
C PRO A 143 -2.06 -19.78 -7.54
N PRO A 144 -3.18 -19.09 -7.85
CA PRO A 144 -4.36 -19.13 -7.02
C PRO A 144 -4.88 -20.57 -6.94
N VAL A 145 -4.91 -21.13 -5.73
CA VAL A 145 -5.68 -22.34 -5.46
C VAL A 145 -7.15 -21.91 -5.51
N ALA A 146 -7.96 -22.56 -6.34
CA ALA A 146 -9.35 -22.18 -6.63
C ALA A 146 -10.26 -22.02 -5.40
N GLU A 147 -9.82 -22.52 -4.23
CA GLU A 147 -10.59 -22.57 -2.99
C GLU A 147 -10.24 -21.46 -1.96
N LEU A 148 -9.21 -20.65 -2.20
CA LEU A 148 -8.83 -19.56 -1.29
C LEU A 148 -9.36 -18.22 -1.80
N PRO A 149 -10.29 -17.55 -1.10
CA PRO A 149 -10.76 -16.20 -1.44
C PRO A 149 -9.71 -15.12 -1.08
N LEU A 150 -8.43 -15.50 -1.02
CA LEU A 150 -7.35 -14.60 -0.69
C LEU A 150 -6.95 -13.83 -1.96
N ASN A 151 -7.49 -12.64 -2.13
CA ASN A 151 -7.02 -11.66 -3.10
C ASN A 151 -6.26 -10.52 -2.40
N ALA A 152 -5.62 -9.65 -3.18
CA ALA A 152 -4.88 -8.52 -2.63
C ALA A 152 -5.75 -7.61 -1.74
N ALA A 153 -7.04 -7.45 -2.08
CA ALA A 153 -7.97 -6.65 -1.28
C ALA A 153 -8.22 -7.28 0.11
N ALA A 154 -8.43 -8.59 0.18
CA ALA A 154 -8.58 -9.31 1.45
C ALA A 154 -7.31 -9.22 2.32
N ALA A 155 -6.12 -9.36 1.70
CA ALA A 155 -4.85 -9.21 2.40
C ALA A 155 -4.66 -7.78 2.96
N LEU A 156 -4.97 -6.75 2.16
CA LEU A 156 -4.92 -5.36 2.61
C LEU A 156 -5.92 -5.09 3.73
N LEU A 157 -7.16 -5.59 3.63
CA LEU A 157 -8.15 -5.47 4.69
C LEU A 157 -7.66 -6.12 5.98
N GLY A 158 -7.07 -7.32 5.89
CA GLY A 158 -6.42 -8.00 6.99
C GLY A 158 -5.33 -7.15 7.65
N LEU A 159 -4.47 -6.51 6.86
CA LEU A 159 -3.45 -5.59 7.36
C LEU A 159 -4.05 -4.36 8.06
N PHE A 160 -5.09 -3.74 7.48
CA PHE A 160 -5.79 -2.61 8.10
C PHE A 160 -6.40 -2.98 9.45
N LEU A 161 -7.06 -4.15 9.53
CA LEU A 161 -7.66 -4.66 10.75
C LEU A 161 -6.61 -5.02 11.80
N ALA A 162 -5.57 -5.76 11.41
CA ALA A 162 -4.45 -6.14 12.27
C ALA A 162 -3.76 -4.90 12.84
N ARG A 163 -3.44 -3.91 12.01
CA ARG A 163 -2.84 -2.66 12.48
C ARG A 163 -3.75 -1.94 13.46
N ARG A 164 -5.06 -1.85 13.18
CA ARG A 164 -6.03 -1.20 14.08
C ARG A 164 -6.15 -1.96 15.41
N TRP A 165 -5.97 -3.26 15.43
CA TRP A 165 -5.98 -4.08 16.65
C TRP A 165 -4.69 -3.89 17.45
N ILE A 166 -3.53 -3.98 16.81
CA ILE A 166 -2.20 -3.73 17.43
C ILE A 166 -2.13 -2.32 18.00
N ALA A 167 -2.54 -1.32 17.23
CA ALA A 167 -2.55 0.09 17.64
C ALA A 167 -3.51 0.40 18.80
N ARG A 168 -4.49 -0.49 19.08
CA ARG A 168 -5.34 -0.40 20.26
C ARG A 168 -4.68 -1.05 21.48
N ARG A 169 -4.03 -2.21 21.31
CA ARG A 169 -3.33 -2.90 22.41
C ARG A 169 -2.07 -2.19 22.88
N ALA A 170 -1.32 -1.56 21.98
CA ALA A 170 -0.11 -0.79 22.33
C ALA A 170 -0.41 0.45 23.19
N VAL A 171 -1.68 0.90 23.26
CA VAL A 171 -2.12 2.02 24.10
C VAL A 171 -2.62 1.53 25.48
N GLY A 172 -2.90 0.23 25.64
CA GLY A 172 -3.46 -0.34 26.87
C GLY A 172 -2.50 -1.18 27.71
N ALA A 173 -1.24 -1.34 27.30
CA ALA A 173 -0.24 -2.04 28.10
C ALA A 173 0.37 -1.05 29.12
N PRO A 174 0.23 -1.27 30.44
CA PRO A 174 0.99 -0.50 31.42
C PRO A 174 2.49 -0.72 31.18
N ALA A 175 3.26 0.34 31.39
CA ALA A 175 4.73 0.34 31.30
C ALA A 175 5.35 -0.52 32.41
#